data_AF-A0A7V9B1E8-F1
#
_entry.id   AF-A0A7V9B1E8-F1
#
_cell.length_a   1.000
_cell.length_b   1.000
_cell.length_c   1.000
_cell.angle_alpha   90.00
_cell.angle_beta   90.00
_cell.angle_gamma   90.00
#
_symmetry.space_group_name_H-M   'P 1'
#
loop_
_entity.id
_entity.type
_entity.pdbx_description
1 polymer ?
#
loop_
_entity_poly.entity_id
_entity_poly.type
_entity_poly.pdbx_seq_one_letter_code
_entity_poly.pdbx_strand_id
1 'polypeptide(L)'
;MLRRPAISISPRARPLTGSNAHALVARLGAAIMGNGLLVPAAIFVVVCWQFLATVDDRPLHRDEARWIHRAVYLRELVDPLSPYWDEGTWRRRGASLDERSRLRAQPPLASYVMGAGLVLQGRDLDTNGFWDMDRDEAWNVRHGNAPDPADLAAGRRTTAIVAALTVVVAYVLATRLTNRFGGLVAALVLGANPLLGHYATFAGSDALLVLLVALAAFAAYRLADRPTWSRALLLGALLGFGGATKLSPLLVAFPLALLGGAALVARFVGTRRAGEPASPPYRLGWQLLSVPVVAGAVFVAVYPYLWAAPLANSRAMLDFRRLGMDLQGEAWPHAAVETRLEAFQRVGVKLGNDWTALGRLSAQLNERFGIVWDTRGIELALAVAGLVMLGALVIRHGLWSGHALATTVLAGQAAVTILGLRADFARYHLPILLLVAVCLGVLAGQTWSVLQRIPRPAALAYAPRNRHRRRATDFIAERWP
;
A
#
# COMPACT_ATOMS: atom_id res chain seq x y z
N MET A 1 -15.84 16.37 -57.73
CA MET A 1 -15.61 17.58 -56.91
C MET A 1 -15.67 17.21 -55.43
N LEU A 2 -14.54 16.86 -54.80
CA LEU A 2 -14.42 16.71 -53.35
C LEU A 2 -12.99 17.15 -52.96
N ARG A 3 -12.86 18.34 -52.35
CA ARG A 3 -11.58 18.90 -51.89
C ARG A 3 -11.19 18.21 -50.57
N ARG A 4 -10.00 17.61 -50.52
CA ARG A 4 -9.36 17.15 -49.27
C ARG A 4 -8.72 18.36 -48.55
N PRO A 5 -8.81 18.47 -47.21
CA PRO A 5 -8.10 19.50 -46.47
C PRO A 5 -6.61 19.14 -46.34
N ALA A 6 -5.74 20.11 -46.64
CA ALA A 6 -4.30 19.99 -46.43
C ALA A 6 -3.98 20.18 -44.94
N ILE A 7 -3.46 19.15 -44.28
CA ILE A 7 -2.92 19.23 -42.93
C ILE A 7 -1.49 19.76 -43.04
N SER A 8 -1.30 21.03 -42.69
CA SER A 8 0.01 21.69 -42.57
C SER A 8 0.68 21.25 -41.26
N ILE A 9 1.58 20.27 -41.33
CA ILE A 9 2.47 19.91 -40.22
C ILE A 9 3.61 20.94 -40.17
N SER A 10 3.60 21.82 -39.17
CA SER A 10 4.69 22.77 -38.91
C SER A 10 5.77 22.10 -38.04
N PRO A 11 7.01 21.88 -38.52
CA PRO A 11 8.11 21.39 -37.71
C PRO A 11 8.87 22.58 -37.12
N ARG A 12 8.50 23.02 -35.92
CA ARG A 12 9.32 23.94 -35.11
C ARG A 12 9.36 23.48 -33.66
N ALA A 13 9.98 22.33 -33.42
CA ALA A 13 10.56 22.05 -32.11
C ALA A 13 11.76 23.00 -31.94
N ARG A 14 11.58 24.06 -31.14
CA ARG A 14 12.70 24.93 -30.76
C ARG A 14 13.68 24.11 -29.92
N PRO A 15 14.98 24.09 -30.24
CA PRO A 15 15.97 23.41 -29.42
C PRO A 15 15.94 24.01 -28.01
N LEU A 16 15.89 23.15 -27.00
CA LEU A 16 15.97 23.54 -25.59
C LEU A 16 17.35 24.17 -25.35
N THR A 17 17.38 25.50 -25.27
CA THR A 17 18.58 26.26 -24.91
C THR A 17 19.01 25.90 -23.47
N GLY A 18 20.31 25.81 -23.22
CA GLY A 18 20.89 25.38 -21.93
C GLY A 18 20.40 26.14 -20.68
N SER A 19 19.82 27.34 -20.84
CA SER A 19 19.23 28.10 -19.72
C SER A 19 18.01 27.41 -19.08
N ASN A 20 17.25 26.61 -19.84
CA ASN A 20 16.05 25.93 -19.33
C ASN A 20 16.40 24.71 -18.45
N ALA A 21 17.54 24.06 -18.71
CA ALA A 21 18.02 22.94 -17.91
C ALA A 21 18.44 23.40 -16.50
N HIS A 22 19.17 24.51 -16.39
CA HIS A 22 19.55 25.08 -15.09
C HIS A 22 18.35 25.57 -14.27
N ALA A 23 17.36 26.19 -14.91
CA ALA A 23 16.12 26.59 -14.23
C ALA A 23 15.29 25.39 -13.75
N LEU A 24 15.26 24.29 -14.52
CA LEU A 24 14.59 23.05 -14.13
C LEU A 24 15.30 22.38 -12.94
N VAL A 25 16.63 22.28 -12.98
CA VAL A 25 17.44 21.74 -11.87
C VAL A 25 17.32 22.61 -10.63
N ALA A 26 17.31 23.93 -10.75
CA ALA A 26 17.11 24.84 -9.62
C ALA A 26 15.70 24.75 -9.02
N ARG A 27 14.66 24.58 -9.86
CA ARG A 27 13.27 24.36 -9.38
C ARG A 27 13.10 22.98 -8.73
N LEU A 28 13.72 21.94 -9.27
CA LEU A 28 13.79 20.62 -8.66
C LEU A 28 14.54 20.69 -7.33
N GLY A 29 15.70 21.34 -7.30
CA GLY A 29 16.49 21.58 -6.09
C GLY A 29 15.70 22.34 -5.04
N ALA A 30 15.03 23.44 -5.39
CA ALA A 30 14.18 24.21 -4.48
C ALA A 30 12.91 23.46 -4.04
N ALA A 31 12.33 22.59 -4.89
CA ALA A 31 11.19 21.74 -4.51
C ALA A 31 11.60 20.59 -3.58
N ILE A 32 12.80 20.02 -3.78
CA ILE A 32 13.39 18.99 -2.92
C ILE A 32 13.82 19.59 -1.58
N MET A 33 14.49 20.75 -1.61
CA MET A 33 14.94 21.50 -0.43
C MET A 33 13.80 22.25 0.28
N GLY A 34 12.66 22.49 -0.40
CA GLY A 34 11.48 23.20 0.10
C GLY A 34 10.63 22.44 1.13
N ASN A 35 11.21 21.51 1.88
CA ASN A 35 10.65 20.90 3.11
C ASN A 35 9.55 19.84 2.97
N GLY A 36 9.43 19.14 1.83
CA GLY A 36 8.41 18.09 1.64
C GLY A 36 8.92 16.69 1.25
N LEU A 37 9.97 16.60 0.40
CA LEU A 37 10.39 15.33 -0.22
C LEU A 37 11.60 14.68 0.42
N LEU A 38 12.44 15.45 1.14
CA LEU A 38 13.66 14.93 1.74
C LEU A 38 13.40 13.78 2.73
N VAL A 39 12.39 13.92 3.60
CA VAL A 39 12.04 12.89 4.58
C VAL A 39 11.50 11.62 3.91
N PRO A 40 10.50 11.67 3.00
CA PRO A 40 10.10 10.52 2.19
C PRO A 40 11.26 9.84 1.45
N ALA A 41 12.17 10.62 0.84
CA ALA A 41 13.31 10.09 0.11
C ALA A 41 14.30 9.38 1.05
N ALA A 42 14.59 9.97 2.22
CA ALA A 42 15.43 9.34 3.23
C ALA A 42 14.82 8.04 3.76
N ILE A 43 13.51 8.03 4.04
CA ILE A 43 12.78 6.80 4.42
C ILE A 43 12.90 5.74 3.34
N PHE A 44 12.66 6.12 2.07
CA PHE A 44 12.80 5.20 0.94
C PHE A 44 14.20 4.59 0.88
N VAL A 45 15.24 5.43 0.90
CA VAL A 45 16.63 4.97 0.78
C VAL A 45 17.00 4.02 1.92
N VAL A 46 16.68 4.38 3.18
CA VAL A 46 17.01 3.55 4.35
C VAL A 46 16.29 2.21 4.31
N VAL A 47 14.98 2.21 4.06
CA VAL A 47 14.17 0.98 4.04
C VAL A 47 14.51 0.11 2.83
N CYS A 48 14.71 0.72 1.66
CA CYS A 48 15.11 0.01 0.45
C CYS A 48 16.48 -0.64 0.65
N TRP A 49 17.46 0.08 1.20
CA TRP A 49 18.77 -0.47 1.55
C TRP A 49 18.65 -1.66 2.52
N GLN A 50 17.87 -1.53 3.59
CA GLN A 50 17.63 -2.60 4.55
C GLN A 50 17.04 -3.86 3.89
N PHE A 51 16.02 -3.71 3.04
CA PHE A 51 15.40 -4.86 2.38
C PHE A 51 16.31 -5.48 1.31
N LEU A 52 16.95 -4.65 0.48
CA LEU A 52 17.89 -5.10 -0.55
C LEU A 52 19.09 -5.86 0.04
N ALA A 53 19.53 -5.52 1.26
CA ALA A 53 20.63 -6.21 1.92
C ALA A 53 20.34 -7.68 2.26
N THR A 54 19.09 -8.13 2.15
CA THR A 54 18.65 -9.47 2.60
C THR A 54 17.96 -10.29 1.51
N VAL A 55 18.05 -9.88 0.24
CA VAL A 55 17.36 -10.54 -0.88
C VAL A 55 17.91 -11.94 -1.16
N ASP A 56 19.17 -12.19 -0.85
CA ASP A 56 19.85 -13.45 -1.15
C ASP A 56 19.89 -14.41 0.07
N ASP A 57 19.44 -13.96 1.24
CA ASP A 57 19.58 -14.69 2.51
C ASP A 57 18.60 -15.87 2.68
N ARG A 58 17.76 -16.16 1.68
CA ARG A 58 16.67 -17.13 1.81
C ARG A 58 16.64 -18.17 0.73
N PRO A 59 16.30 -19.43 1.09
CA PRO A 59 16.08 -20.48 0.10
C PRO A 59 14.92 -20.11 -0.81
N LEU A 60 14.90 -20.70 -2.00
CA LEU A 60 13.80 -20.58 -2.95
C LEU A 60 12.50 -21.07 -2.30
N HIS A 61 11.44 -20.29 -2.36
CA HIS A 61 10.11 -20.76 -2.03
C HIS A 61 9.32 -21.09 -3.30
N ARG A 62 8.59 -22.22 -3.31
CA ARG A 62 7.78 -22.70 -4.46
C ARG A 62 6.86 -21.64 -5.09
N ASP A 63 6.25 -20.78 -4.28
CA ASP A 63 5.42 -19.69 -4.81
C ASP A 63 6.23 -18.62 -5.55
N GLU A 64 7.50 -18.38 -5.17
CA GLU A 64 8.37 -17.45 -5.90
C GLU A 64 8.65 -17.95 -7.32
N ALA A 65 8.95 -19.25 -7.45
CA ALA A 65 9.12 -19.88 -8.76
C ALA A 65 7.88 -19.70 -9.66
N ARG A 66 6.66 -19.77 -9.10
CA ARG A 66 5.42 -19.51 -9.85
C ARG A 66 5.28 -18.05 -10.28
N TRP A 67 5.60 -17.10 -9.41
CA TRP A 67 5.48 -15.68 -9.73
C TRP A 67 6.51 -15.25 -10.78
N ILE A 68 7.73 -15.77 -10.67
CA ILE A 68 8.82 -15.54 -11.64
C ILE A 68 8.47 -16.19 -12.98
N HIS A 69 8.04 -17.45 -13.01
CA HIS A 69 7.55 -18.12 -14.22
C HIS A 69 6.44 -17.32 -14.94
N ARG A 70 5.59 -16.64 -14.17
CA ARG A 70 4.51 -15.81 -14.73
C ARG A 70 4.97 -14.46 -15.26
N ALA A 71 6.25 -14.09 -15.16
CA ALA A 71 6.79 -12.88 -15.78
C ALA A 71 6.49 -12.79 -17.27
N VAL A 72 6.41 -13.96 -17.94
CA VAL A 72 5.97 -14.09 -19.33
C VAL A 72 4.62 -13.39 -19.62
N TYR A 73 3.75 -13.22 -18.62
CA TYR A 73 2.48 -12.50 -18.79
C TYR A 73 2.69 -11.08 -19.32
N LEU A 74 3.82 -10.43 -19.00
CA LEU A 74 4.16 -9.12 -19.56
C LEU A 74 4.39 -9.17 -21.08
N ARG A 75 5.03 -10.24 -21.59
CA ARG A 75 5.19 -10.46 -23.04
C ARG A 75 3.84 -10.72 -23.70
N GLU A 76 3.01 -11.55 -23.08
CA GLU A 76 1.70 -11.93 -23.61
C GLU A 76 0.69 -10.78 -23.61
N LEU A 77 1.00 -9.64 -22.97
CA LEU A 77 0.21 -8.40 -23.13
C LEU A 77 0.36 -7.77 -24.51
N VAL A 78 1.37 -8.13 -25.30
CA VAL A 78 1.54 -7.63 -26.68
C VAL A 78 0.41 -8.13 -27.58
N ASP A 79 -0.06 -9.35 -27.34
CA ASP A 79 -1.25 -9.92 -27.99
C ASP A 79 -2.25 -10.43 -26.93
N PRO A 80 -3.07 -9.54 -26.37
CA PRO A 80 -4.01 -9.89 -25.30
C PRO A 80 -5.18 -10.76 -25.79
N LEU A 81 -5.33 -10.94 -27.10
CA LEU A 81 -6.32 -11.84 -27.72
C LEU A 81 -5.72 -13.18 -28.12
N SER A 82 -4.45 -13.41 -27.81
CA SER A 82 -3.77 -14.65 -28.16
C SER A 82 -4.39 -15.87 -27.46
N PRO A 83 -4.18 -17.09 -28.00
CA PRO A 83 -4.57 -18.33 -27.33
C PRO A 83 -3.95 -18.52 -25.94
N TYR A 84 -2.93 -17.73 -25.55
CA TYR A 84 -2.35 -17.78 -24.21
C TYR A 84 -3.38 -17.44 -23.13
N TRP A 85 -4.26 -16.47 -23.41
CA TRP A 85 -5.30 -16.02 -22.48
C TRP A 85 -6.59 -16.86 -22.56
N ASP A 86 -6.64 -17.81 -23.49
CA ASP A 86 -7.70 -18.83 -23.54
C ASP A 86 -7.41 -19.93 -22.51
N GLU A 87 -8.37 -20.16 -21.63
CA GLU A 87 -8.32 -21.24 -20.66
C GLU A 87 -8.29 -22.61 -21.33
N GLY A 88 -8.95 -22.77 -22.48
CA GLY A 88 -8.97 -24.01 -23.24
C GLY A 88 -7.56 -24.48 -23.62
N THR A 89 -6.66 -23.55 -23.92
CA THR A 89 -5.24 -23.82 -24.17
C THR A 89 -4.57 -24.48 -22.97
N TRP A 90 -4.75 -23.92 -21.77
CA TRP A 90 -4.12 -24.44 -20.55
C TRP A 90 -4.75 -25.72 -20.06
N ARG A 91 -6.06 -25.93 -20.24
CA ARG A 91 -6.69 -27.22 -19.89
C ARG A 91 -6.10 -28.39 -20.69
N ARG A 92 -5.68 -28.16 -21.94
CA ARG A 92 -5.07 -29.17 -22.81
C ARG A 92 -3.57 -29.35 -22.55
N ARG A 93 -2.85 -28.27 -22.21
CA ARG A 93 -1.39 -28.28 -22.07
C ARG A 93 -0.89 -28.52 -20.64
N GLY A 94 -1.64 -28.05 -19.64
CA GLY A 94 -1.18 -28.04 -18.26
C GLY A 94 -1.10 -29.45 -17.65
N ALA A 95 0.01 -29.73 -16.98
CA ALA A 95 0.27 -31.04 -16.37
C ALA A 95 -0.45 -31.23 -15.03
N SER A 96 -0.66 -30.13 -14.28
CA SER A 96 -1.32 -30.15 -12.96
C SER A 96 -2.66 -29.43 -12.97
N LEU A 97 -3.47 -29.61 -11.92
CA LEU A 97 -4.74 -28.87 -11.77
C LEU A 97 -4.50 -27.35 -11.70
N ASP A 98 -3.44 -26.95 -10.98
CA ASP A 98 -3.08 -25.56 -10.77
C ASP A 98 -2.57 -24.90 -12.05
N GLU A 99 -1.81 -25.61 -12.89
CA GLU A 99 -1.38 -25.11 -14.21
C GLU A 99 -2.57 -24.95 -15.16
N ARG A 100 -3.43 -25.98 -15.25
CA ARG A 100 -4.66 -25.93 -16.06
C ARG A 100 -5.59 -24.79 -15.66
N SER A 101 -5.50 -24.34 -14.40
CA SER A 101 -6.29 -23.25 -13.83
C SER A 101 -5.49 -21.98 -13.58
N ARG A 102 -4.30 -21.82 -14.16
CA ARG A 102 -3.37 -20.72 -13.82
C ARG A 102 -3.95 -19.32 -14.02
N LEU A 103 -4.81 -19.16 -15.03
CA LEU A 103 -5.52 -17.91 -15.32
C LEU A 103 -6.66 -17.62 -14.35
N ARG A 104 -7.08 -18.59 -13.54
CA ARG A 104 -8.06 -18.42 -12.44
C ARG A 104 -7.39 -18.34 -11.07
N ALA A 105 -6.21 -18.94 -10.93
CA ALA A 105 -5.55 -19.11 -9.65
C ALA A 105 -5.09 -17.80 -9.01
N GLN A 106 -4.51 -16.88 -9.80
CA GLN A 106 -4.12 -15.55 -9.33
C GLN A 106 -4.28 -14.51 -10.44
N PRO A 107 -4.81 -13.32 -10.13
CA PRO A 107 -4.82 -12.17 -11.01
C PRO A 107 -3.42 -11.74 -11.52
N PRO A 108 -3.30 -11.02 -12.65
CA PRO A 108 -2.06 -10.95 -13.41
C PRO A 108 -1.15 -9.76 -13.07
N LEU A 109 -1.63 -8.74 -12.36
CA LEU A 109 -0.90 -7.47 -12.22
C LEU A 109 0.47 -7.63 -11.56
N ALA A 110 0.57 -8.43 -10.51
CA ALA A 110 1.85 -8.72 -9.89
C ALA A 110 2.82 -9.44 -10.83
N SER A 111 2.31 -10.27 -11.76
CA SER A 111 3.13 -10.91 -12.78
C SER A 111 3.66 -9.90 -13.80
N TYR A 112 2.86 -8.89 -14.17
CA TYR A 112 3.35 -7.79 -15.02
C TYR A 112 4.45 -6.98 -14.33
N VAL A 113 4.26 -6.64 -13.05
CA VAL A 113 5.28 -5.92 -12.26
C VAL A 113 6.55 -6.75 -12.10
N MET A 114 6.42 -8.07 -11.88
CA MET A 114 7.54 -8.99 -11.82
C MET A 114 8.31 -9.02 -13.15
N GLY A 115 7.62 -9.19 -14.27
CA GLY A 115 8.24 -9.17 -15.60
C GLY A 115 8.92 -7.84 -15.91
N ALA A 116 8.30 -6.71 -15.53
CA ALA A 116 8.89 -5.39 -15.76
C ALA A 116 10.16 -5.22 -14.92
N GLY A 117 10.14 -5.69 -13.66
CA GLY A 117 11.29 -5.70 -12.78
C GLY A 117 12.45 -6.54 -13.31
N LEU A 118 12.16 -7.70 -13.93
CA LEU A 118 13.15 -8.53 -14.59
C LEU A 118 13.79 -7.82 -15.79
N VAL A 119 12.97 -7.30 -16.72
CA VAL A 119 13.45 -6.60 -17.92
C VAL A 119 14.31 -5.37 -17.57
N LEU A 120 13.88 -4.58 -16.58
CA LEU A 120 14.64 -3.42 -16.10
C LEU A 120 16.01 -3.78 -15.52
N GLN A 121 16.19 -5.03 -15.10
CA GLN A 121 17.45 -5.58 -14.58
C GLN A 121 18.21 -6.41 -15.63
N GLY A 122 17.80 -6.33 -16.91
CA GLY A 122 18.44 -7.03 -18.02
C GLY A 122 18.18 -8.55 -18.05
N ARG A 123 17.09 -9.00 -17.43
CA ARG A 123 16.66 -10.40 -17.40
C ARG A 123 15.59 -10.69 -18.46
N ASP A 124 15.49 -11.94 -18.89
CA ASP A 124 14.45 -12.41 -19.81
C ASP A 124 13.12 -12.64 -19.06
N LEU A 125 12.03 -12.75 -19.82
CA LEU A 125 10.70 -13.16 -19.36
C LEU A 125 10.48 -14.68 -19.45
N ASP A 126 11.33 -15.40 -20.20
CA ASP A 126 11.38 -16.87 -20.22
C ASP A 126 12.33 -17.40 -19.13
N THR A 127 11.85 -17.48 -17.89
CA THR A 127 12.71 -17.72 -16.71
C THR A 127 12.83 -19.20 -16.31
N ASN A 128 11.71 -19.90 -16.16
CA ASN A 128 11.65 -21.27 -15.66
C ASN A 128 10.37 -21.98 -16.12
N GLY A 129 10.29 -23.30 -15.94
CA GLY A 129 9.07 -24.08 -16.10
C GLY A 129 8.04 -23.84 -14.98
N PHE A 130 6.84 -24.38 -15.15
CA PHE A 130 5.76 -24.24 -14.16
C PHE A 130 6.03 -25.12 -12.94
N TRP A 131 6.08 -24.52 -11.74
CA TRP A 131 6.26 -25.28 -10.50
C TRP A 131 5.07 -26.20 -10.21
N ASP A 132 5.29 -27.51 -10.24
CA ASP A 132 4.29 -28.53 -9.93
C ASP A 132 4.20 -28.73 -8.41
N MET A 133 3.03 -28.40 -7.85
CA MET A 133 2.76 -28.47 -6.42
C MET A 133 2.54 -29.90 -5.91
N ASP A 134 2.29 -30.85 -6.83
CA ASP A 134 2.09 -32.27 -6.52
C ASP A 134 3.43 -33.03 -6.48
N ARG A 135 4.55 -32.34 -6.78
CA ARG A 135 5.90 -32.88 -6.83
C ARG A 135 6.79 -32.23 -5.79
N ASP A 136 7.82 -32.95 -5.36
CA ASP A 136 8.82 -32.41 -4.45
C ASP A 136 9.73 -31.37 -5.14
N GLU A 137 10.50 -30.66 -4.32
CA GLU A 137 11.43 -29.64 -4.80
C GLU A 137 12.51 -30.23 -5.71
N ALA A 138 13.05 -31.40 -5.36
CA ALA A 138 14.11 -32.04 -6.14
C ALA A 138 13.65 -32.41 -7.56
N TRP A 139 12.41 -32.88 -7.71
CA TRP A 139 11.79 -33.13 -9.01
C TRP A 139 11.63 -31.83 -9.79
N ASN A 140 11.10 -30.77 -9.18
CA ASN A 140 10.91 -29.47 -9.84
C ASN A 140 12.24 -28.87 -10.33
N VAL A 141 13.29 -28.94 -9.52
CA VAL A 141 14.63 -28.49 -9.90
C VAL A 141 15.15 -29.30 -11.10
N ARG A 142 15.06 -30.65 -11.05
CA ARG A 142 15.51 -31.51 -12.16
C ARG A 142 14.75 -31.28 -13.48
N HIS A 143 13.52 -30.78 -13.42
CA HIS A 143 12.69 -30.50 -14.60
C HIS A 143 12.74 -29.02 -15.04
N GLY A 144 13.65 -28.22 -14.48
CA GLY A 144 13.81 -26.81 -14.86
C GLY A 144 12.68 -25.90 -14.38
N ASN A 145 11.91 -26.30 -13.37
CA ASN A 145 10.85 -25.47 -12.79
C ASN A 145 11.35 -24.49 -11.72
N ALA A 146 12.61 -24.61 -11.30
CA ALA A 146 13.27 -23.63 -10.44
C ALA A 146 13.87 -22.50 -11.30
N PRO A 147 13.69 -21.22 -10.93
CA PRO A 147 14.32 -20.10 -11.61
C PRO A 147 15.84 -20.08 -11.40
N ASP A 148 16.55 -19.49 -12.36
CA ASP A 148 17.95 -19.12 -12.17
C ASP A 148 18.09 -18.21 -10.93
N PRO A 149 19.15 -18.38 -10.10
CA PRO A 149 19.38 -17.53 -8.94
C PRO A 149 19.34 -16.02 -9.23
N ALA A 150 19.80 -15.59 -10.40
CA ALA A 150 19.78 -14.18 -10.80
C ALA A 150 18.36 -13.68 -11.12
N ASP A 151 17.48 -14.51 -11.67
CA ASP A 151 16.06 -14.17 -11.87
C ASP A 151 15.32 -14.09 -10.53
N LEU A 152 15.61 -15.03 -9.62
CA LEU A 152 15.09 -15.00 -8.26
C LEU A 152 15.49 -13.71 -7.52
N ALA A 153 16.79 -13.39 -7.52
CA ALA A 153 17.29 -12.17 -6.89
C ALA A 153 16.68 -10.92 -7.52
N ALA A 154 16.53 -10.87 -8.85
CA ALA A 154 15.90 -9.75 -9.55
C ALA A 154 14.41 -9.60 -9.18
N GLY A 155 13.68 -10.71 -9.07
CA GLY A 155 12.29 -10.70 -8.60
C GLY A 155 12.17 -10.20 -7.15
N ARG A 156 13.04 -10.67 -6.25
CA ARG A 156 13.08 -10.22 -4.85
C ARG A 156 13.44 -8.75 -4.71
N ARG A 157 14.42 -8.24 -5.47
CA ARG A 157 14.76 -6.81 -5.51
C ARG A 157 13.59 -5.94 -5.97
N THR A 158 12.81 -6.42 -6.94
CA THR A 158 11.59 -5.76 -7.40
C THR A 158 10.57 -5.64 -6.26
N THR A 159 10.30 -6.74 -5.54
CA THR A 159 9.43 -6.71 -4.36
C THR A 159 9.96 -5.78 -3.26
N ALA A 160 11.27 -5.79 -3.00
CA ALA A 160 11.89 -4.95 -1.96
C ALA A 160 11.66 -3.46 -2.22
N ILE A 161 11.78 -3.02 -3.47
CA ILE A 161 11.50 -1.63 -3.89
C ILE A 161 10.01 -1.32 -3.69
N VAL A 162 9.11 -2.22 -4.07
CA VAL A 162 7.65 -2.06 -3.88
C VAL A 162 7.30 -1.96 -2.38
N ALA A 163 7.92 -2.76 -1.54
CA ALA A 163 7.76 -2.71 -0.09
C ALA A 163 8.29 -1.38 0.49
N ALA A 164 9.45 -0.90 0.04
CA ALA A 164 9.99 0.39 0.47
C ALA A 164 9.07 1.57 0.09
N LEU A 165 8.53 1.56 -1.13
CA LEU A 165 7.51 2.53 -1.56
C LEU A 165 6.25 2.48 -0.68
N THR A 166 5.84 1.29 -0.23
CA THR A 166 4.70 1.13 0.69
C THR A 166 4.94 1.87 2.00
N VAL A 167 6.14 1.79 2.57
CA VAL A 167 6.51 2.50 3.80
C VAL A 167 6.47 4.03 3.60
N VAL A 168 6.92 4.52 2.44
CA VAL A 168 6.82 5.94 2.09
C VAL A 168 5.38 6.41 2.00
N VAL A 169 4.51 5.64 1.33
CA VAL A 169 3.09 5.99 1.21
C VAL A 169 2.41 5.97 2.59
N ALA A 170 2.75 5.01 3.45
CA ALA A 170 2.27 4.95 4.83
C ALA A 170 2.70 6.18 5.65
N TYR A 171 3.96 6.64 5.51
CA TYR A 171 4.44 7.90 6.10
C TYR A 171 3.58 9.09 5.66
N VAL A 172 3.37 9.24 4.35
CA VAL A 172 2.62 10.36 3.78
C VAL A 172 1.17 10.32 4.26
N LEU A 173 0.54 9.14 4.25
CA LEU A 173 -0.84 8.95 4.71
C LEU A 173 -0.99 9.27 6.20
N ALA A 174 -0.17 8.69 7.07
CA ALA A 174 -0.22 8.95 8.51
C ALA A 174 0.09 10.42 8.83
N THR A 175 1.01 11.06 8.09
CA THR A 175 1.27 12.51 8.21
C THR A 175 0.01 13.35 7.94
N ARG A 176 -0.82 12.92 6.99
CA ARG A 176 -2.08 13.60 6.65
C ARG A 176 -3.20 13.33 7.65
N LEU A 177 -3.24 12.12 8.21
CA LEU A 177 -4.21 11.77 9.24
C LEU A 177 -3.90 12.46 10.57
N THR A 178 -2.62 12.75 10.85
CA THR A 178 -2.20 13.44 12.08
C THR A 178 -1.17 14.54 11.81
N ASN A 179 0.12 14.21 11.86
CA ASN A 179 1.25 15.12 11.69
C ASN A 179 2.52 14.35 11.31
N ARG A 180 3.62 15.08 11.05
CA ARG A 180 4.90 14.49 10.61
C ARG A 180 5.46 13.45 11.60
N PHE A 181 5.28 13.65 12.90
CA PHE A 181 5.75 12.72 13.93
C PHE A 181 4.99 11.39 13.84
N GLY A 182 3.66 11.45 13.72
CA GLY A 182 2.83 10.27 13.47
C GLY A 182 3.20 9.55 12.17
N GLY A 183 3.51 10.31 11.11
CA GLY A 183 4.07 9.77 9.87
C GLY A 183 5.36 8.98 10.08
N LEU A 184 6.33 9.56 10.80
CA LEU A 184 7.61 8.91 11.10
C LEU A 184 7.42 7.62 11.90
N VAL A 185 6.54 7.63 12.91
CA VAL A 185 6.24 6.42 13.70
C VAL A 185 5.61 5.33 12.84
N ALA A 186 4.64 5.68 11.97
CA ALA A 186 4.05 4.70 11.05
C ALA A 186 5.10 4.08 10.12
N ALA A 187 6.01 4.88 9.55
CA ALA A 187 7.08 4.36 8.71
C ALA A 187 8.10 3.52 9.46
N LEU A 188 8.49 3.94 10.67
CA LEU A 188 9.42 3.18 11.51
C LEU A 188 8.84 1.82 11.87
N VAL A 189 7.60 1.79 12.38
CA VAL A 189 6.91 0.54 12.73
C VAL A 189 6.82 -0.36 11.51
N LEU A 190 6.33 0.15 10.38
CA LEU A 190 6.12 -0.67 9.19
C LEU A 190 7.44 -1.17 8.59
N GLY A 191 8.44 -0.30 8.45
CA GLY A 191 9.75 -0.64 7.86
C GLY A 191 10.63 -1.53 8.74
N ALA A 192 10.50 -1.43 10.07
CA ALA A 192 11.21 -2.31 11.01
C ALA A 192 10.48 -3.64 11.27
N ASN A 193 9.20 -3.74 10.92
CA ASN A 193 8.39 -4.91 11.24
C ASN A 193 8.91 -6.17 10.52
N PRO A 194 9.17 -7.28 11.25
CA PRO A 194 9.73 -8.49 10.67
C PRO A 194 8.85 -9.15 9.61
N LEU A 195 7.52 -9.00 9.66
CA LEU A 195 6.62 -9.56 8.65
C LEU A 195 6.77 -8.85 7.31
N LEU A 196 6.84 -7.51 7.31
CA LEU A 196 7.10 -6.77 6.07
C LEU A 196 8.50 -7.08 5.56
N GLY A 197 9.51 -7.10 6.43
CA GLY A 197 10.87 -7.50 6.06
C GLY A 197 10.94 -8.93 5.50
N HIS A 198 10.08 -9.83 5.97
CA HIS A 198 9.94 -11.16 5.39
C HIS A 198 9.42 -11.08 3.96
N TYR A 199 8.27 -10.44 3.73
CA TYR A 199 7.68 -10.42 2.40
C TYR A 199 8.27 -9.37 1.44
N ALA A 200 9.11 -8.46 1.91
CA ALA A 200 9.88 -7.54 1.08
C ALA A 200 10.93 -8.27 0.25
N THR A 201 11.45 -9.41 0.73
CA THR A 201 12.43 -10.24 0.02
C THR A 201 11.82 -11.52 -0.53
N PHE A 202 10.50 -11.55 -0.71
CA PHE A 202 9.77 -12.66 -1.30
C PHE A 202 9.25 -12.24 -2.69
N ALA A 203 9.65 -12.94 -3.76
CA ALA A 203 9.16 -12.65 -5.11
C ALA A 203 7.68 -13.05 -5.25
N GLY A 204 6.76 -12.14 -4.90
CA GLY A 204 5.32 -12.41 -4.90
C GLY A 204 4.45 -11.16 -5.01
N SER A 205 3.14 -11.36 -4.88
CA SER A 205 2.14 -10.30 -5.07
C SER A 205 1.82 -9.49 -3.82
N ASP A 206 2.20 -9.98 -2.65
CA ASP A 206 1.64 -9.47 -1.39
C ASP A 206 2.14 -8.05 -1.08
N ALA A 207 3.40 -7.70 -1.36
CA ALA A 207 3.89 -6.33 -1.20
C ALA A 207 3.20 -5.34 -2.15
N LEU A 208 2.94 -5.75 -3.40
CA LEU A 208 2.21 -4.91 -4.37
C LEU A 208 0.77 -4.66 -3.93
N LEU A 209 0.09 -5.67 -3.39
CA LEU A 209 -1.24 -5.49 -2.82
C LEU A 209 -1.22 -4.40 -1.73
N VAL A 210 -0.28 -4.46 -0.80
CA VAL A 210 -0.21 -3.51 0.33
C VAL A 210 0.10 -2.10 -0.19
N LEU A 211 0.99 -1.96 -1.18
CA LEU A 211 1.24 -0.68 -1.84
C LEU A 211 -0.04 -0.10 -2.44
N LEU A 212 -0.80 -0.89 -3.20
CA LEU A 212 -2.03 -0.46 -3.86
C LEU A 212 -3.11 -0.06 -2.85
N VAL A 213 -3.23 -0.79 -1.73
CA VAL A 213 -4.14 -0.44 -0.63
C VAL A 213 -3.72 0.87 0.03
N ALA A 214 -2.41 1.06 0.31
CA ALA A 214 -1.89 2.31 0.88
C ALA A 214 -2.14 3.50 -0.05
N LEU A 215 -1.89 3.34 -1.35
CA LEU A 215 -2.16 4.35 -2.37
C LEU A 215 -3.66 4.63 -2.49
N ALA A 216 -4.52 3.61 -2.44
CA ALA A 216 -5.97 3.77 -2.47
C ALA A 216 -6.47 4.55 -1.24
N ALA A 217 -5.97 4.23 -0.04
CA ALA A 217 -6.31 4.97 1.17
C ALA A 217 -5.87 6.44 1.10
N PHE A 218 -4.68 6.72 0.55
CA PHE A 218 -4.23 8.08 0.28
C PHE A 218 -5.07 8.79 -0.78
N ALA A 219 -5.40 8.11 -1.90
CA ALA A 219 -6.28 8.67 -2.93
C ALA A 219 -7.68 8.98 -2.38
N ALA A 220 -8.21 8.13 -1.50
CA ALA A 220 -9.47 8.33 -0.80
C ALA A 220 -9.43 9.55 0.13
N TYR A 221 -8.36 9.70 0.93
CA TYR A 221 -8.12 10.90 1.72
C TYR A 221 -8.13 12.17 0.85
N ARG A 222 -7.39 12.13 -0.27
CA ARG A 222 -7.30 13.26 -1.21
C ARG A 222 -8.63 13.54 -1.90
N LEU A 223 -9.44 12.53 -2.21
CA LEU A 223 -10.75 12.72 -2.80
C LEU A 223 -11.68 13.50 -1.87
N ALA A 224 -11.71 13.16 -0.57
CA ALA A 224 -12.46 13.92 0.41
C ALA A 224 -11.99 15.37 0.54
N ASP A 225 -10.66 15.60 0.61
CA ASP A 225 -10.09 16.94 0.74
C ASP A 225 -10.47 17.88 -0.41
N ARG A 226 -10.38 17.37 -1.66
CA ARG A 226 -10.78 18.12 -2.86
C ARG A 226 -11.49 17.17 -3.82
N PRO A 227 -12.84 17.12 -3.76
CA PRO A 227 -13.65 16.22 -4.56
C PRO A 227 -13.54 16.54 -6.05
N THR A 228 -12.82 15.71 -6.80
CA THR A 228 -12.65 15.83 -8.26
C THR A 228 -12.82 14.47 -8.92
N TRP A 229 -13.41 14.42 -10.11
CA TRP A 229 -13.60 13.17 -10.85
C TRP A 229 -12.29 12.42 -11.10
N SER A 230 -11.20 13.11 -11.44
CA SER A 230 -9.89 12.46 -11.63
C SER A 230 -9.42 11.68 -10.41
N ARG A 231 -9.68 12.18 -9.19
CA ARG A 231 -9.35 11.47 -7.93
C ARG A 231 -10.26 10.29 -7.67
N ALA A 232 -11.54 10.39 -8.03
CA ALA A 232 -12.48 9.28 -7.91
C ALA A 232 -12.12 8.16 -8.90
N LEU A 233 -11.79 8.51 -10.14
CA LEU A 233 -11.29 7.59 -11.15
C LEU A 233 -9.97 6.95 -10.71
N LEU A 234 -9.04 7.72 -10.16
CA LEU A 234 -7.78 7.20 -9.62
C LEU A 234 -8.03 6.21 -8.47
N LEU A 235 -8.91 6.54 -7.53
CA LEU A 235 -9.28 5.65 -6.42
C LEU A 235 -9.87 4.34 -6.94
N GLY A 236 -10.84 4.41 -7.86
CA GLY A 236 -11.40 3.24 -8.51
C GLY A 236 -10.33 2.42 -9.24
N ALA A 237 -9.46 3.07 -10.00
CA ALA A 237 -8.38 2.40 -10.73
C ALA A 237 -7.41 1.70 -9.79
N LEU A 238 -6.99 2.32 -8.69
CA LEU A 238 -6.11 1.70 -7.68
C LEU A 238 -6.76 0.47 -7.02
N LEU A 239 -8.06 0.51 -6.73
CA LEU A 239 -8.80 -0.65 -6.22
C LEU A 239 -8.97 -1.73 -7.30
N GLY A 240 -9.15 -1.37 -8.57
CA GLY A 240 -9.20 -2.29 -9.71
C GLY A 240 -7.86 -2.99 -9.96
N PHE A 241 -6.76 -2.24 -9.95
CA PHE A 241 -5.39 -2.77 -9.95
C PHE A 241 -5.13 -3.65 -8.73
N GLY A 242 -5.63 -3.24 -7.55
CA GLY A 242 -5.63 -4.05 -6.35
C GLY A 242 -6.31 -5.40 -6.58
N GLY A 243 -7.52 -5.38 -7.14
CA GLY A 243 -8.28 -6.55 -7.63
C GLY A 243 -7.49 -7.44 -8.57
N ALA A 244 -6.76 -6.81 -9.50
CA ALA A 244 -5.90 -7.48 -10.47
C ALA A 244 -4.58 -7.99 -9.86
N THR A 245 -4.34 -7.74 -8.57
CA THR A 245 -3.26 -8.34 -7.77
C THR A 245 -3.82 -9.44 -6.87
N LYS A 246 -4.89 -9.13 -6.12
CA LYS A 246 -5.67 -10.03 -5.26
C LYS A 246 -7.12 -9.54 -5.26
N LEU A 247 -8.10 -10.42 -5.11
CA LEU A 247 -9.50 -10.01 -5.28
C LEU A 247 -10.06 -9.10 -4.17
N SER A 248 -9.44 -9.05 -3.00
CA SER A 248 -9.98 -8.35 -1.83
C SER A 248 -10.20 -6.83 -1.98
N PRO A 249 -9.35 -6.05 -2.66
CA PRO A 249 -9.57 -4.61 -2.84
C PRO A 249 -10.82 -4.26 -3.65
N LEU A 250 -11.32 -5.15 -4.51
CA LEU A 250 -12.60 -4.94 -5.19
C LEU A 250 -13.76 -4.86 -4.20
N LEU A 251 -13.71 -5.65 -3.13
CA LEU A 251 -14.73 -5.64 -2.08
C LEU A 251 -14.72 -4.35 -1.26
N VAL A 252 -13.58 -3.67 -1.20
CA VAL A 252 -13.42 -2.37 -0.52
C VAL A 252 -14.11 -1.23 -1.27
N ALA A 253 -14.38 -1.38 -2.57
CA ALA A 253 -15.11 -0.37 -3.34
C ALA A 253 -16.57 -0.23 -2.89
N PHE A 254 -17.21 -1.31 -2.40
CA PHE A 254 -18.61 -1.30 -1.97
C PHE A 254 -18.89 -0.40 -0.76
N PRO A 255 -18.16 -0.47 0.38
CA PRO A 255 -18.40 0.44 1.50
C PRO A 255 -18.17 1.91 1.11
N LEU A 256 -17.25 2.22 0.19
CA LEU A 256 -17.11 3.57 -0.35
C LEU A 256 -18.36 4.01 -1.14
N ALA A 257 -18.91 3.15 -1.99
CA ALA A 257 -20.15 3.44 -2.71
C ALA A 257 -21.35 3.58 -1.77
N LEU A 258 -21.44 2.78 -0.69
CA LEU A 258 -22.46 2.92 0.34
C LEU A 258 -22.38 4.29 1.03
N LEU A 259 -21.18 4.78 1.34
CA LEU A 259 -20.97 6.15 1.81
C LEU A 259 -21.43 7.17 0.75
N GLY A 260 -21.13 6.93 -0.52
CA GLY A 260 -21.62 7.77 -1.63
C GLY A 260 -23.14 7.86 -1.70
N GLY A 261 -23.83 6.72 -1.61
CA GLY A 261 -25.29 6.64 -1.57
C GLY A 261 -25.87 7.33 -0.33
N ALA A 262 -25.29 7.11 0.85
CA ALA A 262 -25.68 7.77 2.08
C ALA A 262 -25.53 9.31 1.98
N ALA A 263 -24.47 9.80 1.32
CA ALA A 263 -24.28 11.23 1.07
C ALA A 263 -25.38 11.83 0.19
N LEU A 264 -25.84 11.08 -0.84
CA LEU A 264 -26.95 11.51 -1.69
C LEU A 264 -28.27 11.50 -0.93
N VAL A 265 -28.58 10.43 -0.18
CA VAL A 265 -29.81 10.31 0.62
C VAL A 265 -29.89 11.40 1.68
N ALA A 266 -28.81 11.65 2.44
CA ALA A 266 -28.77 12.67 3.48
C ALA A 266 -29.13 14.07 2.94
N ARG A 267 -28.82 14.36 1.67
CA ARG A 267 -29.22 15.62 1.03
C ARG A 267 -30.73 15.70 0.77
N PHE A 268 -31.36 14.59 0.36
CA PHE A 268 -32.80 14.56 0.06
C PHE A 268 -33.67 14.56 1.31
N VAL A 269 -33.24 13.86 2.36
CA VAL A 269 -34.00 13.77 3.62
C VAL A 269 -33.97 15.10 4.40
N GLY A 270 -33.13 16.05 4.00
CA GLY A 270 -33.24 17.44 4.47
C GLY A 270 -33.06 17.59 5.97
N THR A 271 -32.28 16.72 6.61
CA THR A 271 -31.97 16.79 8.04
C THR A 271 -31.00 17.95 8.31
N ARG A 272 -31.45 19.20 8.09
CA ARG A 272 -30.77 20.37 8.63
C ARG A 272 -31.21 20.52 10.08
N ARG A 273 -30.59 19.76 10.99
CA ARG A 273 -30.59 20.18 12.39
C ARG A 273 -29.69 21.40 12.51
N ALA A 274 -30.16 22.43 13.21
CA ALA A 274 -29.37 23.61 13.50
C ALA A 274 -28.07 23.19 14.21
N GLY A 275 -26.92 23.49 13.62
CA GLY A 275 -25.60 23.13 14.15
C GLY A 275 -24.94 21.89 13.55
N GLU A 276 -25.59 21.18 12.61
CA GLU A 276 -24.93 20.05 11.95
C GLU A 276 -23.84 20.49 10.95
N PRO A 277 -22.74 19.71 10.82
CA PRO A 277 -21.68 19.98 9.86
C PRO A 277 -22.25 20.07 8.43
N ALA A 278 -21.61 20.89 7.60
CA ALA A 278 -22.03 21.14 6.23
C ALA A 278 -22.39 19.84 5.51
N SER A 279 -23.57 19.81 4.85
CA SER A 279 -24.01 18.67 4.06
C SER A 279 -22.90 18.22 3.09
N PRO A 280 -22.75 16.91 2.85
CA PRO A 280 -21.73 16.41 1.95
C PRO A 280 -21.83 17.11 0.59
N PRO A 281 -20.70 17.41 -0.08
CA PRO A 281 -20.75 17.89 -1.45
C PRO A 281 -21.50 16.85 -2.30
N TYR A 282 -22.61 17.23 -2.93
CA TYR A 282 -23.40 16.32 -3.77
C TYR A 282 -22.56 15.62 -4.85
N ARG A 283 -21.52 16.31 -5.34
CA ARG A 283 -20.54 15.76 -6.26
C ARG A 283 -19.75 14.59 -5.67
N LEU A 284 -19.42 14.62 -4.38
CA LEU A 284 -18.69 13.54 -3.70
C LEU A 284 -19.52 12.25 -3.66
N GLY A 285 -20.84 12.34 -3.44
CA GLY A 285 -21.74 11.19 -3.45
C GLY A 285 -21.67 10.39 -4.75
N TRP A 286 -21.82 11.07 -5.90
CA TRP A 286 -21.69 10.45 -7.22
C TRP A 286 -20.27 9.95 -7.53
N GLN A 287 -19.26 10.71 -7.11
CA GLN A 287 -17.87 10.29 -7.26
C GLN A 287 -17.59 8.97 -6.53
N LEU A 288 -18.07 8.81 -5.30
CA LEU A 288 -17.94 7.58 -4.53
C LEU A 288 -18.76 6.42 -5.12
N LEU A 289 -19.98 6.67 -5.60
CA LEU A 289 -20.79 5.65 -6.30
C LEU A 289 -20.12 5.13 -7.58
N SER A 290 -19.30 5.95 -8.25
CA SER A 290 -18.57 5.52 -9.45
C SER A 290 -17.40 4.57 -9.14
N VAL A 291 -16.90 4.53 -7.91
CA VAL A 291 -15.68 3.79 -7.54
C VAL A 291 -15.77 2.29 -7.87
N PRO A 292 -16.82 1.53 -7.51
CA PRO A 292 -16.95 0.12 -7.89
C PRO A 292 -16.99 -0.10 -9.40
N VAL A 293 -17.67 0.78 -10.15
CA VAL A 293 -17.77 0.68 -11.61
C VAL A 293 -16.39 0.84 -12.24
N VAL A 294 -15.63 1.85 -11.81
CA VAL A 294 -14.27 2.08 -12.30
C VAL A 294 -13.34 0.96 -11.86
N ALA A 295 -13.43 0.48 -10.62
CA ALA A 295 -12.62 -0.62 -10.12
C ALA A 295 -12.86 -1.91 -10.92
N GLY A 296 -14.13 -2.25 -11.18
CA GLY A 296 -14.50 -3.39 -12.03
C GLY A 296 -14.02 -3.23 -13.48
N ALA A 297 -14.18 -2.04 -14.06
CA ALA A 297 -13.73 -1.76 -15.42
C ALA A 297 -12.20 -1.89 -15.55
N VAL A 298 -11.44 -1.32 -14.61
CA VAL A 298 -9.96 -1.43 -14.61
C VAL A 298 -9.53 -2.87 -14.37
N PHE A 299 -10.18 -3.60 -13.45
CA PHE A 299 -9.90 -5.01 -13.22
C PHE A 299 -10.07 -5.87 -14.48
N VAL A 300 -11.16 -5.67 -15.23
CA VAL A 300 -11.38 -6.34 -16.51
C VAL A 300 -10.37 -5.88 -17.57
N ALA A 301 -10.12 -4.57 -17.68
CA ALA A 301 -9.24 -4.01 -18.69
C ALA A 301 -7.79 -4.52 -18.58
N VAL A 302 -7.29 -4.80 -17.38
CA VAL A 302 -5.89 -5.23 -17.18
C VAL A 302 -5.73 -6.75 -17.18
N TYR A 303 -6.83 -7.50 -17.36
CA TYR A 303 -6.85 -8.95 -17.25
C TYR A 303 -7.46 -9.57 -18.52
N PRO A 304 -6.64 -9.82 -19.57
CA PRO A 304 -7.14 -10.25 -20.87
C PRO A 304 -7.97 -11.55 -20.86
N TYR A 305 -7.67 -12.47 -19.94
CA TYR A 305 -8.51 -13.65 -19.67
C TYR A 305 -10.00 -13.31 -19.49
N LEU A 306 -10.33 -12.12 -18.95
CA LEU A 306 -11.70 -11.71 -18.73
C LEU A 306 -12.38 -11.18 -20.00
N TRP A 307 -11.67 -10.80 -21.06
CA TRP A 307 -12.26 -10.03 -22.17
C TRP A 307 -13.28 -10.80 -22.99
N ALA A 308 -13.04 -12.09 -23.23
CA ALA A 308 -13.94 -12.94 -24.01
C ALA A 308 -15.31 -13.14 -23.35
N ALA A 309 -15.34 -13.20 -22.01
CA ALA A 309 -16.56 -13.37 -21.24
C ALA A 309 -16.41 -12.78 -19.82
N PRO A 310 -16.49 -11.44 -19.65
CA PRO A 310 -16.08 -10.78 -18.41
C PRO A 310 -16.80 -11.28 -17.16
N LEU A 311 -18.11 -11.50 -17.27
CA LEU A 311 -18.92 -11.99 -16.15
C LEU A 311 -18.67 -13.48 -15.86
N ALA A 312 -18.67 -14.33 -16.90
CA ALA A 312 -18.50 -15.76 -16.74
C ALA A 312 -17.10 -16.12 -16.22
N ASN A 313 -16.06 -15.49 -16.78
CA ASN A 313 -14.66 -15.74 -16.39
C ASN A 313 -14.34 -15.17 -15.00
N SER A 314 -14.95 -14.04 -14.63
CA SER A 314 -14.84 -13.51 -13.25
C SER A 314 -15.51 -14.45 -12.24
N ARG A 315 -16.69 -14.98 -12.56
CA ARG A 315 -17.38 -15.96 -11.72
C ARG A 315 -16.56 -17.25 -11.58
N ALA A 316 -16.06 -17.81 -12.69
CA ALA A 316 -15.22 -19.00 -12.67
C ALA A 316 -13.94 -18.81 -11.85
N MET A 317 -13.34 -17.62 -11.89
CA MET A 317 -12.20 -17.28 -11.04
C MET A 317 -12.60 -17.21 -9.56
N LEU A 318 -13.71 -16.56 -9.21
CA LEU A 318 -14.20 -16.49 -7.82
C LEU A 318 -14.52 -17.89 -7.26
N ASP A 319 -15.18 -18.73 -8.05
CA ASP A 319 -15.51 -20.11 -7.69
C ASP A 319 -14.23 -20.93 -7.48
N PHE A 320 -13.23 -20.80 -8.37
CA PHE A 320 -11.94 -21.46 -8.21
C PHE A 320 -11.18 -20.97 -6.96
N ARG A 321 -11.24 -19.66 -6.64
CA ARG A 321 -10.62 -19.11 -5.44
C ARG A 321 -11.31 -19.59 -4.16
N ARG A 322 -12.64 -19.76 -4.18
CA ARG A 322 -13.38 -20.35 -3.06
C ARG A 322 -12.94 -21.80 -2.84
N LEU A 323 -12.97 -22.62 -3.89
CA LEU A 323 -12.52 -24.02 -3.84
C LEU A 323 -11.06 -24.12 -3.37
N GLY A 324 -10.16 -23.28 -3.89
CA GLY A 324 -8.75 -23.28 -3.50
C GLY A 324 -8.52 -22.90 -2.03
N MET A 325 -9.40 -22.08 -1.43
CA MET A 325 -9.33 -21.77 -0.01
C MET A 325 -9.84 -22.92 0.86
N ASP A 326 -10.86 -23.64 0.41
CA ASP A 326 -11.39 -24.81 1.10
C ASP A 326 -10.33 -25.94 1.08
N LEU A 327 -9.74 -26.23 -0.10
CA LEU A 327 -8.64 -27.18 -0.26
C LEU A 327 -7.38 -26.80 0.55
N GLN A 328 -7.10 -25.50 0.71
CA GLN A 328 -6.01 -25.04 1.58
C GLN A 328 -6.27 -25.38 3.05
N GLY A 329 -7.51 -25.22 3.53
CA GLY A 329 -7.87 -25.65 4.89
C GLY A 329 -7.67 -27.15 5.09
N GLU A 330 -8.09 -27.95 4.11
CA GLU A 330 -7.95 -29.42 4.16
C GLU A 330 -6.48 -29.88 4.07
N ALA A 331 -5.69 -29.28 3.19
CA ALA A 331 -4.29 -29.65 2.97
C ALA A 331 -3.37 -29.21 4.12
N TRP A 332 -3.74 -28.15 4.85
CA TRP A 332 -2.98 -27.65 6.01
C TRP A 332 -3.86 -27.53 7.27
N PRO A 333 -4.28 -28.65 7.90
CA PRO A 333 -5.21 -28.61 9.03
C PRO A 333 -4.73 -27.76 10.20
N HIS A 334 -3.41 -27.69 10.45
CA HIS A 334 -2.83 -26.84 11.50
C HIS A 334 -2.93 -25.33 11.19
N ALA A 335 -3.01 -24.96 9.91
CA ALA A 335 -3.18 -23.59 9.46
C ALA A 335 -4.65 -23.25 9.18
N ALA A 336 -5.54 -24.24 9.08
CA ALA A 336 -6.95 -24.04 8.77
C ALA A 336 -7.62 -23.10 9.79
N VAL A 337 -8.52 -22.25 9.30
CA VAL A 337 -9.30 -21.31 10.11
C VAL A 337 -10.78 -21.63 9.90
N GLU A 338 -11.40 -22.23 10.91
CA GLU A 338 -12.76 -22.75 10.82
C GLU A 338 -13.79 -21.65 11.08
N THR A 339 -13.47 -20.74 12.02
CA THR A 339 -14.42 -19.70 12.46
C THR A 339 -13.86 -18.29 12.33
N ARG A 340 -14.77 -17.31 12.25
CA ARG A 340 -14.38 -15.88 12.22
C ARG A 340 -13.72 -15.44 13.52
N LEU A 341 -14.19 -15.95 14.65
CA LEU A 341 -13.60 -15.64 15.95
C LEU A 341 -12.15 -16.15 16.02
N GLU A 342 -11.91 -17.37 15.55
CA GLU A 342 -10.57 -17.94 15.42
C GLU A 342 -9.69 -17.09 14.49
N ALA A 343 -10.22 -16.61 13.36
CA ALA A 343 -9.50 -15.71 12.47
C ALA A 343 -9.01 -14.44 13.20
N PHE A 344 -9.89 -13.80 14.00
CA PHE A 344 -9.51 -12.64 14.83
C PHE A 344 -8.45 -13.00 15.87
N GLN A 345 -8.60 -14.15 16.55
CA GLN A 345 -7.63 -14.61 17.55
C GLN A 345 -6.26 -14.89 16.93
N ARG A 346 -6.19 -15.60 15.81
CA ARG A 346 -4.94 -15.89 15.10
C ARG A 346 -4.27 -14.62 14.62
N VAL A 347 -5.02 -13.66 14.07
CA VAL A 347 -4.48 -12.34 13.70
C VAL A 347 -3.90 -11.63 14.92
N GLY A 348 -4.60 -11.69 16.06
CA GLY A 348 -4.13 -11.12 17.33
C GLY A 348 -2.83 -11.78 17.82
N VAL A 349 -2.72 -13.10 17.75
CA VAL A 349 -1.50 -13.84 18.10
C VAL A 349 -0.37 -13.54 17.12
N LYS A 350 -0.63 -13.60 15.81
CA LYS A 350 0.37 -13.38 14.77
C LYS A 350 0.95 -11.98 14.83
N LEU A 351 0.12 -10.94 14.92
CA LEU A 351 0.59 -9.55 14.95
C LEU A 351 0.96 -9.07 16.36
N GLY A 352 0.43 -9.68 17.41
CA GLY A 352 0.73 -9.32 18.79
C GLY A 352 1.94 -10.05 19.37
N ASN A 353 2.26 -11.25 18.88
CA ASN A 353 3.30 -12.10 19.45
C ASN A 353 4.38 -12.42 18.40
N ASP A 354 3.99 -13.02 17.28
CA ASP A 354 4.95 -13.60 16.33
C ASP A 354 5.66 -12.52 15.48
N TRP A 355 4.93 -11.47 15.09
CA TRP A 355 5.37 -10.47 14.12
C TRP A 355 5.32 -9.05 14.67
N THR A 356 6.04 -8.80 15.76
CA THR A 356 6.13 -7.47 16.38
C THR A 356 7.48 -6.80 16.12
N ALA A 357 7.49 -5.48 15.93
CA ALA A 357 8.76 -4.73 15.83
C ALA A 357 9.42 -4.61 17.23
N LEU A 358 8.62 -4.41 18.28
CA LEU A 358 9.07 -4.44 19.68
C LEU A 358 9.63 -5.81 20.09
N GLY A 359 9.04 -6.92 19.64
CA GLY A 359 9.57 -8.25 19.94
C GLY A 359 10.93 -8.48 19.29
N ARG A 360 11.12 -8.02 18.04
CA ARG A 360 12.43 -8.03 17.39
C ARG A 360 13.46 -7.19 18.14
N LEU A 361 13.08 -5.99 18.58
CA LEU A 361 13.95 -5.13 19.38
C LEU A 361 14.30 -5.79 20.73
N SER A 362 13.32 -6.38 21.41
CA SER A 362 13.52 -7.11 22.66
C SER A 362 14.49 -8.28 22.47
N ALA A 363 14.32 -9.07 21.40
CA ALA A 363 15.25 -10.16 21.07
C ALA A 363 16.68 -9.66 20.88
N GLN A 364 16.87 -8.54 20.16
CA GLN A 364 18.19 -7.93 19.96
C GLN A 364 18.79 -7.38 21.27
N LEU A 365 17.97 -6.80 22.15
CA LEU A 365 18.42 -6.33 23.46
C LEU A 365 18.82 -7.48 24.38
N ASN A 366 18.07 -8.58 24.34
CA ASN A 366 18.40 -9.79 25.09
C ASN A 366 19.71 -10.42 24.60
N GLU A 367 19.88 -10.57 23.29
CA GLU A 367 21.10 -11.12 22.70
C GLU A 367 22.34 -10.27 23.03
N ARG A 368 22.22 -8.93 22.96
CA ARG A 368 23.36 -8.03 23.14
C ARG A 368 23.66 -7.66 24.59
N PHE A 369 22.64 -7.61 25.45
CA PHE A 369 22.74 -7.08 26.81
C PHE A 369 22.14 -7.98 27.89
N GLY A 370 21.54 -9.13 27.54
CA GLY A 370 20.86 -10.01 28.49
C GLY A 370 19.56 -9.43 29.06
N ILE A 371 18.99 -8.38 28.45
CA ILE A 371 17.76 -7.74 28.93
C ILE A 371 16.55 -8.48 28.36
N VAL A 372 15.84 -9.23 29.20
CA VAL A 372 14.57 -9.87 28.84
C VAL A 372 13.42 -8.88 29.03
N TRP A 373 12.76 -8.50 27.94
CA TRP A 373 11.60 -7.62 27.97
C TRP A 373 10.41 -8.27 27.24
N ASP A 374 9.37 -8.68 27.97
CA ASP A 374 8.17 -9.23 27.33
C ASP A 374 7.34 -8.10 26.71
N THR A 375 7.38 -8.00 25.38
CA THR A 375 6.65 -6.99 24.60
C THR A 375 5.40 -7.54 23.93
N ARG A 376 5.03 -8.79 24.21
CA ARG A 376 3.89 -9.45 23.56
C ARG A 376 2.61 -8.65 23.80
N GLY A 377 1.85 -8.44 22.73
CA GLY A 377 0.57 -7.72 22.74
C GLY A 377 0.66 -6.20 22.87
N ILE A 378 1.79 -5.61 23.28
CA ILE A 378 1.91 -4.17 23.52
C ILE A 378 1.65 -3.37 22.23
N GLU A 379 2.29 -3.74 21.12
CA GLU A 379 2.09 -3.05 19.84
C GLU A 379 0.64 -3.10 19.37
N LEU A 380 0.00 -4.27 19.51
CA LEU A 380 -1.39 -4.44 19.11
C LEU A 380 -2.34 -3.66 20.01
N ALA A 381 -2.11 -3.62 21.32
CA ALA A 381 -2.90 -2.81 22.25
C ALA A 381 -2.78 -1.31 21.94
N LEU A 382 -1.57 -0.83 21.66
CA LEU A 382 -1.33 0.54 21.22
C LEU A 382 -1.99 0.82 19.85
N ALA A 383 -1.97 -0.14 18.92
CA ALA A 383 -2.64 -0.01 17.64
C ALA A 383 -4.17 0.06 17.80
N VAL A 384 -4.75 -0.70 18.72
CA VAL A 384 -6.18 -0.62 19.08
C VAL A 384 -6.50 0.76 19.66
N ALA A 385 -5.69 1.28 20.58
CA ALA A 385 -5.86 2.65 21.09
C ALA A 385 -5.75 3.70 19.97
N GLY A 386 -4.83 3.49 19.02
CA GLY A 386 -4.71 4.30 17.81
C GLY A 386 -5.92 4.22 16.88
N LEU A 387 -6.54 3.04 16.74
CA LEU A 387 -7.76 2.85 15.98
C LEU A 387 -8.95 3.57 16.63
N VAL A 388 -9.07 3.51 17.96
CA VAL A 388 -10.07 4.28 18.72
C VAL A 388 -9.86 5.78 18.51
N MET A 389 -8.61 6.26 18.60
CA MET A 389 -8.27 7.65 18.31
C MET A 389 -8.62 8.04 16.87
N LEU A 390 -8.33 7.18 15.89
CA LEU A 390 -8.71 7.41 14.49
C LEU A 390 -10.24 7.50 14.35
N GLY A 391 -10.99 6.63 15.03
CA GLY A 391 -12.45 6.69 15.10
C GLY A 391 -12.95 8.02 15.70
N ALA A 392 -12.32 8.49 16.78
CA ALA A 392 -12.63 9.81 17.35
C ALA A 392 -12.35 10.96 16.37
N LEU A 393 -11.27 10.87 15.57
CA LEU A 393 -10.98 11.82 14.50
C LEU A 393 -12.04 11.74 13.37
N VAL A 394 -12.48 10.55 12.98
CA VAL A 394 -13.57 10.38 12.02
C VAL A 394 -14.86 11.03 12.52
N ILE A 395 -15.22 10.82 13.79
CA ILE A 395 -16.41 11.44 14.40
C ILE A 395 -16.25 12.97 14.40
N ARG A 396 -15.09 13.47 14.82
CA ARG A 396 -14.79 14.91 14.90
C ARG A 396 -14.81 15.60 13.54
N HIS A 397 -14.28 14.96 12.51
CA HIS A 397 -14.18 15.54 11.16
C HIS A 397 -15.37 15.19 10.25
N GLY A 398 -16.22 14.25 10.68
CA GLY A 398 -17.39 13.76 9.95
C GLY A 398 -17.08 12.63 8.98
N LEU A 399 -18.13 11.90 8.57
CA LEU A 399 -18.07 10.73 7.69
C LEU A 399 -17.61 11.03 6.24
N TRP A 400 -17.57 12.32 5.87
CA TRP A 400 -17.15 12.77 4.53
C TRP A 400 -15.70 13.28 4.50
N SER A 401 -15.00 13.19 5.62
CA SER A 401 -13.63 13.66 5.76
C SER A 401 -12.62 12.70 5.12
N GLY A 402 -11.39 13.19 4.91
CA GLY A 402 -10.28 12.35 4.47
C GLY A 402 -9.98 11.22 5.46
N HIS A 403 -10.13 11.47 6.76
CA HIS A 403 -9.99 10.46 7.81
C HIS A 403 -11.01 9.33 7.62
N ALA A 404 -12.27 9.66 7.40
CA ALA A 404 -13.33 8.67 7.18
C ALA A 404 -13.02 7.80 5.96
N LEU A 405 -12.77 8.39 4.79
CA LEU A 405 -12.56 7.63 3.56
C LEU A 405 -11.28 6.78 3.59
N ALA A 406 -10.18 7.31 4.15
CA ALA A 406 -8.96 6.52 4.33
C ALA A 406 -9.18 5.35 5.30
N THR A 407 -9.90 5.59 6.41
CA THR A 407 -10.24 4.54 7.38
C THR A 407 -11.12 3.47 6.74
N THR A 408 -12.11 3.84 5.91
CA THR A 408 -12.93 2.89 5.16
C THR A 408 -12.10 1.98 4.27
N VAL A 409 -11.08 2.51 3.59
CA VAL A 409 -10.18 1.68 2.76
C VAL A 409 -9.32 0.75 3.62
N LEU A 410 -8.64 1.27 4.64
CA LEU A 410 -7.72 0.48 5.48
C LEU A 410 -8.47 -0.57 6.31
N ALA A 411 -9.51 -0.16 7.04
CA ALA A 411 -10.32 -1.05 7.87
C ALA A 411 -11.17 -2.00 7.02
N GLY A 412 -11.68 -1.54 5.87
CA GLY A 412 -12.40 -2.39 4.92
C GLY A 412 -11.51 -3.50 4.36
N GLN A 413 -10.28 -3.16 3.94
CA GLN A 413 -9.32 -4.16 3.49
C GLN A 413 -8.96 -5.15 4.59
N ALA A 414 -8.66 -4.67 5.80
CA ALA A 414 -8.36 -5.53 6.95
C ALA A 414 -9.54 -6.46 7.29
N ALA A 415 -10.77 -5.92 7.32
CA ALA A 415 -11.98 -6.70 7.57
C ALA A 415 -12.22 -7.78 6.50
N VAL A 416 -12.09 -7.43 5.21
CA VAL A 416 -12.22 -8.41 4.11
C VAL A 416 -11.18 -9.51 4.24
N THR A 417 -9.94 -9.17 4.59
CA THR A 417 -8.87 -10.14 4.80
C THR A 417 -9.16 -11.07 6.00
N ILE A 418 -9.58 -10.53 7.15
CA ILE A 418 -9.89 -11.33 8.35
C ILE A 418 -11.09 -12.23 8.11
N LEU A 419 -12.18 -11.68 7.54
CA LEU A 419 -13.42 -12.43 7.28
C LEU A 419 -13.26 -13.47 6.17
N GLY A 420 -12.32 -13.27 5.25
CA GLY A 420 -11.97 -14.21 4.19
C GLY A 420 -10.84 -15.18 4.54
N LEU A 421 -10.29 -15.13 5.75
CA LEU A 421 -9.18 -15.98 6.16
C LEU A 421 -9.66 -17.42 6.35
N ARG A 422 -9.12 -18.34 5.55
CA ARG A 422 -9.36 -19.80 5.66
C ARG A 422 -8.10 -20.59 6.02
N ALA A 423 -6.93 -19.99 5.82
CA ALA A 423 -5.64 -20.55 6.21
C ALA A 423 -4.77 -19.42 6.78
N ASP A 424 -4.12 -19.68 7.91
CA ASP A 424 -3.29 -18.75 8.66
C ASP A 424 -1.87 -18.65 8.07
N PHE A 425 -1.77 -18.14 6.84
CA PHE A 425 -0.47 -17.81 6.24
C PHE A 425 -0.07 -16.38 6.62
N ALA A 426 1.21 -16.21 7.00
CA ALA A 426 1.75 -14.94 7.47
C ALA A 426 1.50 -13.79 6.47
N ARG A 427 1.64 -14.01 5.15
CA ARG A 427 1.38 -13.00 4.10
C ARG A 427 0.00 -12.35 4.17
N TYR A 428 -1.03 -13.07 4.64
CA TYR A 428 -2.37 -12.52 4.74
C TYR A 428 -2.48 -11.42 5.80
N HIS A 429 -1.52 -11.30 6.70
CA HIS A 429 -1.50 -10.28 7.74
C HIS A 429 -0.94 -8.94 7.27
N LEU A 430 -0.31 -8.86 6.10
CA LEU A 430 0.33 -7.63 5.62
C LEU A 430 -0.63 -6.44 5.45
N PRO A 431 -1.85 -6.59 4.88
CA PRO A 431 -2.80 -5.46 4.81
C PRO A 431 -3.29 -5.03 6.20
N ILE A 432 -3.33 -5.95 7.17
CA ILE A 432 -3.71 -5.65 8.56
C ILE A 432 -2.55 -4.92 9.26
N LEU A 433 -1.30 -5.34 9.01
CA LEU A 433 -0.10 -4.67 9.49
C LEU A 433 -0.03 -3.21 9.01
N LEU A 434 -0.43 -2.93 7.76
CA LEU A 434 -0.53 -1.55 7.26
C LEU A 434 -1.49 -0.71 8.13
N LEU A 435 -2.67 -1.24 8.45
CA LEU A 435 -3.62 -0.57 9.35
C LEU A 435 -3.01 -0.38 10.76
N VAL A 436 -2.38 -1.41 11.33
CA VAL A 436 -1.69 -1.36 12.63
C VAL A 436 -0.65 -0.23 12.66
N ALA A 437 0.22 -0.16 11.66
CA ALA A 437 1.27 0.86 11.57
C ALA A 437 0.68 2.28 11.45
N VAL A 438 -0.37 2.46 10.64
CA VAL A 438 -1.06 3.75 10.52
C VAL A 438 -1.73 4.14 11.85
N CYS A 439 -2.40 3.21 12.54
CA CYS A 439 -3.02 3.47 13.83
C CYS A 439 -2.00 3.87 14.91
N LEU A 440 -0.85 3.18 14.96
CA LEU A 440 0.25 3.56 15.85
C LEU A 440 0.79 4.96 15.54
N GLY A 441 0.95 5.29 14.25
CA GLY A 441 1.29 6.64 13.82
C GLY A 441 0.22 7.67 14.20
N VAL A 442 -1.06 7.32 14.11
CA VAL A 442 -2.17 8.19 14.53
C VAL A 442 -2.09 8.47 16.03
N LEU A 443 -1.94 7.44 16.85
CA LEU A 443 -1.81 7.56 18.30
C LEU A 443 -0.63 8.47 18.66
N ALA A 444 0.56 8.13 18.17
CA ALA A 444 1.78 8.88 18.46
C ALA A 444 1.70 10.34 18.00
N GLY A 445 1.14 10.60 16.82
CA GLY A 445 0.95 11.95 16.30
C GLY A 445 -0.02 12.78 17.16
N GLN A 446 -1.14 12.21 17.58
CA GLN A 446 -2.08 12.92 18.46
C GLN A 446 -1.48 13.19 19.84
N THR A 447 -0.83 12.19 20.44
CA THR A 447 -0.12 12.34 21.73
C THR A 447 0.92 13.45 21.64
N TRP A 448 1.74 13.46 20.58
CA TRP A 448 2.73 14.52 20.36
C TRP A 448 2.10 15.91 20.24
N SER A 449 0.96 16.02 19.55
CA SER A 449 0.23 17.29 19.42
C SER A 449 -0.29 17.81 20.76
N VAL A 450 -0.70 16.91 21.66
CA VAL A 450 -1.12 17.27 23.03
C VAL A 450 0.08 17.75 23.83
N LEU A 451 1.19 17.00 23.81
CA LEU A 451 2.42 17.36 24.52
C LEU A 451 2.96 18.74 24.10
N GLN A 452 2.91 19.08 22.81
CA GLN A 452 3.33 20.39 22.32
C GLN A 452 2.47 21.56 22.80
N ARG A 453 1.24 21.31 23.27
CA ARG A 453 0.33 22.33 23.80
C ARG A 453 0.46 22.55 25.29
N ILE A 454 1.12 21.65 26.02
CA ILE A 454 1.37 21.83 27.45
C ILE A 454 2.27 23.06 27.59
N PRO A 455 1.81 24.13 28.30
CA PRO A 455 2.62 25.32 28.51
C PRO A 455 3.96 24.89 29.11
N ARG A 456 5.06 25.27 28.46
CA ARG A 456 6.37 25.09 29.10
C ARG A 456 6.33 25.94 30.37
N PRO A 457 6.59 25.37 31.56
CA PRO A 457 6.63 26.16 32.77
C PRO A 457 7.57 27.34 32.51
N ALA A 458 7.14 28.56 32.84
CA ALA A 458 7.88 29.81 32.61
C ALA A 458 9.20 29.90 33.41
N ALA A 459 9.74 28.75 33.84
CA ALA A 459 11.00 28.60 34.53
C ALA A 459 12.14 28.93 33.54
N LEU A 460 12.90 29.97 33.88
CA LEU A 460 14.00 30.60 33.15
C LEU A 460 13.65 31.77 32.22
N ALA A 461 12.46 32.35 32.35
CA ALA A 461 12.29 33.79 32.08
C ALA A 461 12.81 34.66 33.25
N TYR A 462 13.68 34.13 34.11
CA TYR A 462 14.63 34.91 34.88
C TYR A 462 15.75 35.37 33.95
N ALA A 463 15.40 36.07 32.86
CA ALA A 463 16.33 37.02 32.28
C ALA A 463 16.41 38.12 33.33
N PRO A 464 17.54 38.31 34.05
CA PRO A 464 17.69 39.47 34.90
C PRO A 464 17.38 40.67 34.02
N ARG A 465 16.30 41.39 34.36
CA ARG A 465 16.06 42.71 33.82
C ARG A 465 17.33 43.49 34.14
N ASN A 466 18.22 43.62 33.15
CA ASN A 466 19.34 44.56 33.17
C ASN A 466 18.75 45.97 33.21
N ARG A 467 18.23 46.36 34.38
CA ARG A 467 17.74 47.70 34.70
C ARG A 467 18.90 48.68 34.94
N HIS A 468 20.15 48.24 34.85
CA HIS A 468 21.34 49.07 35.08
C HIS A 468 21.97 49.74 33.86
N ARG A 469 21.29 49.77 32.70
CA ARG A 469 21.72 50.61 31.54
C ARG A 469 20.77 51.78 31.25
N ARG A 470 20.29 52.44 32.31
CA ARG A 470 19.97 53.89 32.25
C ARG A 470 21.07 54.63 33.01
N ARG A 471 21.57 55.74 32.43
CA ARG A 471 22.51 56.75 32.97
C ARG A 471 24.00 56.61 32.60
N ALA A 472 24.34 56.63 31.31
CA ALA A 472 25.71 57.01 30.90
C ALA A 472 25.82 57.83 29.59
N THR A 473 24.71 58.24 28.96
CA THR A 473 24.77 58.98 27.68
C THR A 473 24.15 60.38 27.73
N ASP A 474 23.72 60.88 28.89
CA ASP A 474 23.11 62.22 29.01
C ASP A 474 24.07 63.29 29.59
N PHE A 475 25.40 63.13 29.48
CA PHE A 475 26.35 64.08 30.12
C PHE A 475 27.47 64.66 29.25
N ILE A 476 27.37 64.65 27.90
CA ILE A 476 28.30 65.45 27.08
C ILE A 476 27.53 66.12 25.94
N ALA A 477 26.79 67.16 26.28
CA ALA A 477 26.29 68.15 25.33
C ALA A 477 26.16 69.51 26.03
N GLU A 478 27.26 70.03 26.57
CA GLU A 478 27.37 71.44 26.91
C GLU A 478 28.77 71.94 26.54
N ARG A 479 28.79 73.02 25.75
CA ARG A 479 29.80 74.11 25.70
C ARG A 479 31.10 73.79 24.93
N TRP A 480 31.59 74.54 23.94
CA TRP A 480 31.54 75.94 23.42
C TRP A 480 32.21 75.94 22.01
N PRO A 481 32.47 77.08 21.35
CA PRO A 481 31.60 78.17 20.90
C PRO A 481 31.34 78.13 19.38
#